data_AF-A0A348DD14-F1
#
_entry.id   AF-A0A348DD14-F1
#
_cell.length_a   1.000
_cell.length_b   1.000
_cell.length_c   1.000
_cell.angle_alpha   90.00
_cell.angle_beta   90.00
_cell.angle_gamma   90.00
#
_symmetry.space_group_name_H-M   'P 1'
#
loop_
_entity.id
_entity.type
_entity.pdbx_description
1 polymer ?
#
loop_
_entity_poly.entity_id
_entity_poly.type
_entity_poly.pdbx_seq_one_letter_code
_entity_poly.pdbx_strand_id
1 'polypeptide(L)'
;MLATILIALVAAIHVYILVLEMFLWDTKTGRKAFNLSADFARDTRVLAANQGLYNGFLAAGLLWGLWLGDAGFQVKLFFLACVLIAGVFGAATASKKILYVQALPALIAMVALLMQ
;
A
#
# COMPACT_ATOMS: atom_id res chain seq x y z
N MET A 1 -5.74 -18.94 7.80
CA MET A 1 -6.67 -17.91 8.34
C MET A 1 -5.95 -16.61 8.73
N LEU A 2 -4.91 -16.65 9.57
CA LEU A 2 -4.16 -15.45 9.97
C LEU A 2 -3.53 -14.72 8.77
N ALA A 3 -2.82 -15.43 7.89
CA ALA A 3 -2.22 -14.85 6.69
C ALA A 3 -3.25 -14.14 5.79
N THR A 4 -4.42 -14.76 5.58
CA THR A 4 -5.55 -14.19 4.84
C THR A 4 -5.99 -12.84 5.40
N ILE A 5 -6.18 -12.76 6.72
CA ILE A 5 -6.60 -11.52 7.40
C ILE A 5 -5.53 -10.43 7.25
N LEU A 6 -4.25 -10.79 7.45
CA LEU A 6 -3.14 -9.84 7.32
C LEU A 6 -2.97 -9.34 5.89
N ILE A 7 -3.12 -10.20 4.89
CA ILE A 7 -3.07 -9.81 3.48
C ILE A 7 -4.25 -8.89 3.12
N ALA A 8 -5.45 -9.21 3.60
CA ALA A 8 -6.62 -8.35 3.42
C ALA A 8 -6.42 -6.98 4.06
N LEU A 9 -5.80 -6.92 5.24
CA LEU A 9 -5.41 -5.66 5.89
C LEU A 9 -4.42 -4.86 5.05
N VAL A 10 -3.37 -5.50 4.51
CA VAL A 10 -2.39 -4.83 3.63
C VAL A 10 -3.08 -4.28 2.37
N ALA A 11 -3.97 -5.06 1.74
CA ALA A 11 -4.75 -4.59 0.61
C ALA A 11 -5.63 -3.39 0.97
N ALA A 12 -6.31 -3.43 2.12
CA ALA A 12 -7.14 -2.31 2.61
C ALA A 12 -6.31 -1.04 2.87
N ILE A 13 -5.09 -1.16 3.42
CA ILE A 13 -4.16 -0.04 3.58
C ILE A 13 -3.84 0.59 2.22
N HIS A 14 -3.59 -0.21 1.18
CA HIS A 14 -3.26 0.30 -0.16
C HIS A 14 -4.46 0.93 -0.85
N VAL A 15 -5.68 0.40 -0.65
CA VAL A 15 -6.92 1.06 -1.10
C VAL A 15 -7.09 2.41 -0.40
N TYR A 16 -6.84 2.47 0.91
CA TYR A 16 -6.91 3.73 1.65
C TYR A 16 -5.90 4.76 1.14
N ILE A 17 -4.65 4.35 0.89
CA ILE A 17 -3.60 5.21 0.30
C ILE A 17 -4.00 5.66 -1.10
N LEU A 18 -4.50 4.76 -1.96
CA LEU A 18 -5.04 5.10 -3.27
C LEU A 18 -6.09 6.20 -3.17
N VAL A 19 -7.04 6.07 -2.25
CA VAL A 19 -8.10 7.08 -2.10
C VAL A 19 -7.53 8.43 -1.69
N LEU A 20 -6.58 8.43 -0.76
CA LEU A 20 -5.90 9.64 -0.35
C LEU A 20 -5.13 10.31 -1.50
N GLU A 21 -4.40 9.53 -2.29
CA GLU A 21 -3.54 10.04 -3.37
C GLU A 21 -4.30 10.44 -4.64
N MET A 22 -5.36 9.71 -5.01
CA MET A 22 -6.13 9.98 -6.22
C MET A 22 -7.24 11.02 -6.04
N PHE A 23 -7.95 10.96 -4.90
CA PHE A 23 -9.18 11.75 -4.73
C PHE A 23 -9.05 12.84 -3.68
N LEU A 24 -8.23 12.63 -2.65
CA LEU A 24 -8.17 13.54 -1.50
C LEU A 24 -6.87 14.34 -1.38
N TRP A 25 -5.93 14.20 -2.32
CA TRP A 25 -4.57 14.75 -2.21
C TRP A 25 -4.55 16.25 -1.96
N ASP A 26 -5.28 17.03 -2.77
CA ASP A 26 -5.40 18.48 -2.64
C ASP A 26 -6.60 18.92 -1.75
N THR A 27 -7.00 18.07 -0.81
CA THR A 27 -7.99 18.43 0.22
C THR A 27 -7.31 18.66 1.56
N LYS A 28 -8.04 19.22 2.55
CA LYS A 28 -7.52 19.35 3.92
C LYS A 28 -7.09 17.98 4.51
N THR A 29 -7.80 16.91 4.16
CA THR A 29 -7.53 15.55 4.63
C THR A 29 -6.21 15.02 4.06
N GLY A 30 -6.03 15.05 2.74
CA GLY A 30 -4.80 14.59 2.09
C GLY A 30 -3.58 15.39 2.54
N ARG A 31 -3.69 16.73 2.56
CA ARG A 31 -2.60 17.59 3.05
C ARG A 31 -2.21 17.30 4.50
N LYS A 32 -3.18 17.00 5.38
CA LYS A 32 -2.88 16.62 6.76
C LYS A 32 -2.23 15.22 6.85
N ALA A 33 -2.69 14.27 6.04
CA ALA A 33 -2.14 12.91 6.03
C ALA A 33 -0.67 12.87 5.60
N PHE A 34 -0.33 13.64 4.56
CA PHE A 34 1.02 13.67 3.98
C PHE A 34 1.87 14.88 4.39
N ASN A 35 1.34 15.76 5.26
CA ASN A 35 2.01 16.98 5.73
C ASN A 35 2.46 17.92 4.58
N LEU A 36 1.52 18.29 3.71
CA LEU A 36 1.78 19.07 2.49
C LEU A 36 1.31 20.52 2.63
N SER A 37 2.02 21.45 1.99
CA SER A 37 1.50 22.80 1.75
C SER A 37 0.39 22.77 0.68
N ALA A 38 -0.45 23.81 0.65
CA ALA A 38 -1.52 23.92 -0.33
C ALA A 38 -0.98 23.99 -1.77
N ASP A 39 0.07 24.80 -2.00
CA ASP A 39 0.65 24.95 -3.33
C ASP A 39 1.29 23.65 -3.83
N PHE A 40 2.05 22.96 -2.96
CA PHE A 40 2.68 21.69 -3.34
C PHE A 40 1.63 20.62 -3.69
N ALA A 41 0.56 20.49 -2.89
CA ALA A 41 -0.49 19.51 -3.16
C ALA A 41 -1.22 19.79 -4.48
N ARG A 42 -1.54 21.06 -4.75
CA ARG A 42 -2.18 21.49 -6.00
C ARG A 42 -1.32 21.17 -7.22
N ASP A 43 -0.02 21.47 -7.14
CA ASP A 43 0.90 21.36 -8.25
C ASP A 43 1.31 19.90 -8.53
N THR A 44 1.26 19.03 -7.51
CA THR A 44 1.62 17.60 -7.62
C THR A 44 0.42 16.64 -7.74
N ARG A 45 -0.82 17.13 -7.76
CA ARG A 45 -2.04 16.27 -7.73
C ARG A 45 -2.09 15.17 -8.79
N VAL A 46 -1.60 15.45 -10.00
CA VAL A 46 -1.61 14.47 -11.11
C VAL A 46 -0.54 13.39 -10.87
N LEU A 47 0.61 13.78 -10.36
CA LEU A 47 1.67 12.83 -9.98
C LEU A 47 1.19 11.92 -8.84
N ALA A 48 0.55 12.50 -7.82
CA ALA A 48 -0.04 11.75 -6.72
C ALA A 48 -1.14 10.79 -7.21
N ALA A 49 -2.00 11.22 -8.12
CA ALA A 49 -3.03 10.33 -8.69
C ALA A 49 -2.41 9.11 -9.40
N ASN A 50 -1.28 9.28 -10.09
CA ASN A 50 -0.57 8.15 -10.70
C ASN A 50 0.06 7.23 -9.63
N GLN A 51 0.61 7.79 -8.54
CA GLN A 51 1.08 7.01 -7.39
C GLN A 51 -0.05 6.18 -6.75
N GLY A 52 -1.22 6.80 -6.58
CA GLY A 52 -2.41 6.14 -6.05
C GLY A 52 -2.88 4.99 -6.93
N LEU A 53 -2.81 5.13 -8.26
CA LEU A 53 -3.16 4.05 -9.18
C LEU A 53 -2.25 2.82 -9.01
N TYR A 54 -0.94 3.01 -8.83
CA TYR A 54 -0.03 1.90 -8.54
C TYR A 54 -0.36 1.21 -7.21
N ASN A 55 -0.72 1.96 -6.16
CA ASN A 55 -1.25 1.39 -4.92
C ASN A 55 -2.52 0.56 -5.17
N GLY A 56 -3.37 0.99 -6.11
CA GLY A 56 -4.53 0.21 -6.58
C GLY A 56 -4.16 -1.14 -7.20
N PHE A 57 -3.13 -1.18 -8.05
CA PHE A 57 -2.64 -2.43 -8.62
C PHE A 57 -2.10 -3.39 -7.56
N LEU A 58 -1.40 -2.87 -6.55
CA LEU A 58 -0.93 -3.66 -5.42
C LEU A 58 -2.11 -4.28 -4.64
N ALA A 59 -3.11 -3.47 -4.32
CA ALA A 59 -4.32 -3.95 -3.64
C ALA A 59 -5.07 -5.00 -4.49
N ALA A 60 -5.26 -4.73 -5.78
CA ALA A 60 -5.95 -5.63 -6.70
C ALA A 60 -5.22 -6.99 -6.82
N GLY A 61 -3.89 -6.97 -6.91
CA GLY A 61 -3.07 -8.19 -6.94
C GLY A 61 -3.20 -9.03 -5.67
N LEU A 62 -3.17 -8.39 -4.49
CA LEU A 62 -3.37 -9.08 -3.21
C LEU A 62 -4.77 -9.68 -3.09
N LEU A 63 -5.81 -8.91 -3.44
CA LEU A 63 -7.19 -9.39 -3.41
C LEU A 63 -7.43 -10.52 -4.41
N TRP A 64 -6.82 -10.45 -5.60
CA TRP A 64 -6.86 -11.53 -6.59
C TRP A 64 -6.17 -12.80 -6.06
N GLY A 65 -4.99 -12.65 -5.47
CA GLY A 65 -4.28 -13.77 -4.84
C GLY A 65 -5.05 -14.40 -3.67
N LEU A 66 -5.83 -13.61 -2.92
CA LEU A 66 -6.76 -14.13 -1.91
C LEU A 66 -7.93 -14.89 -2.54
N TRP A 67 -8.53 -14.35 -3.60
CA TRP A 67 -9.66 -14.97 -4.29
C TRP A 67 -9.30 -16.34 -4.90
N LEU A 68 -8.06 -16.50 -5.39
CA LEU A 68 -7.54 -17.76 -5.92
C LEU A 68 -7.27 -18.84 -4.85
N GLY A 69 -7.39 -18.54 -3.56
CA GLY A 69 -7.12 -19.50 -2.49
C GLY A 69 -5.67 -20.01 -2.52
N ASP A 70 -5.49 -21.33 -2.51
CA ASP A 70 -4.17 -21.97 -2.49
C ASP A 70 -3.39 -21.75 -3.81
N ALA A 71 -4.10 -21.71 -4.94
CA ALA A 71 -3.51 -21.42 -6.25
C ALA A 71 -2.95 -19.98 -6.35
N GLY A 72 -3.33 -19.10 -5.42
CA GLY A 72 -2.87 -17.72 -5.36
C GLY A 72 -1.57 -17.51 -4.58
N PHE A 73 -0.90 -18.57 -4.09
CA PHE A 73 0.29 -18.43 -3.22
C PHE A 73 1.36 -17.51 -3.81
N GLN A 74 1.77 -17.76 -5.06
CA GLN A 74 2.82 -16.99 -5.74
C GLN A 74 2.38 -15.54 -5.97
N VAL A 75 1.09 -15.31 -6.28
CA VAL A 75 0.52 -13.97 -6.45
C VAL A 75 0.60 -13.18 -5.14
N LYS A 76 0.13 -13.78 -4.03
CA LYS A 76 0.20 -13.17 -2.70
C LYS A 76 1.65 -12.83 -2.31
N LEU A 77 2.56 -13.78 -2.50
CA LEU A 77 3.98 -13.61 -2.16
C LEU A 77 4.64 -12.49 -2.99
N PHE A 78 4.40 -12.47 -4.30
CA PHE A 78 4.96 -11.45 -5.20
C PHE A 78 4.49 -10.05 -4.80
N PHE A 79 3.18 -9.85 -4.63
CA PHE A 79 2.66 -8.53 -4.29
C PHE A 79 3.08 -8.09 -2.88
N LEU A 80 3.13 -8.98 -1.88
CA LEU A 80 3.67 -8.65 -0.56
C LEU A 80 5.14 -8.24 -0.63
N ALA A 81 5.95 -8.91 -1.46
CA ALA A 81 7.34 -8.54 -1.67
C ALA A 81 7.46 -7.15 -2.33
N CYS A 82 6.63 -6.85 -3.32
CA CYS A 82 6.56 -5.51 -3.92
C CYS A 82 6.22 -4.44 -2.87
N VAL A 83 5.19 -4.67 -2.05
CA VAL A 83 4.83 -3.75 -0.95
C VAL A 83 5.99 -3.57 0.02
N LEU A 84 6.65 -4.65 0.43
CA LEU A 84 7.77 -4.59 1.36
C LEU A 84 8.93 -3.76 0.80
N ILE A 85 9.35 -4.03 -0.44
CA ILE A 85 10.46 -3.33 -1.10
C ILE A 85 10.12 -1.84 -1.28
N ALA A 86 8.93 -1.54 -1.81
CA ALA A 86 8.47 -0.15 -1.98
C ALA A 86 8.37 0.58 -0.64
N GLY A 87 7.87 -0.09 0.39
CA GLY A 87 7.77 0.45 1.74
C GLY A 87 9.13 0.76 2.37
N VAL A 88 10.12 -0.12 2.18
CA VAL A 88 11.51 0.12 2.64
C VAL A 88 12.13 1.30 1.89
N PHE A 89 11.99 1.34 0.56
CA PHE A 89 12.51 2.45 -0.24
C PHE A 89 11.84 3.78 0.12
N GLY A 90 10.51 3.81 0.27
CA GLY A 90 9.77 4.99 0.69
C GLY A 90 10.12 5.43 2.10
N ALA A 91 10.40 4.50 3.02
CA ALA A 91 10.86 4.82 4.36
C ALA A 91 12.24 5.50 4.36
N ALA A 92 13.14 5.08 3.47
CA ALA A 92 14.48 5.66 3.33
C ALA A 92 14.46 7.02 2.64
N THR A 93 13.53 7.26 1.71
CA THR A 93 13.56 8.43 0.82
C THR A 93 12.53 9.51 1.13
N ALA A 94 11.36 9.16 1.68
CA ALA A 94 10.24 10.08 1.85
C ALA A 94 9.83 10.24 3.33
N SER A 95 9.54 9.15 4.04
CA SER A 95 9.10 9.24 5.44
C SER A 95 9.25 7.94 6.20
N LYS A 96 9.88 8.00 7.39
CA LYS A 96 9.99 6.85 8.31
C LYS A 96 8.62 6.22 8.68
N LYS A 97 7.52 6.97 8.58
CA LYS A 97 6.16 6.45 8.83
C LYS A 97 5.78 5.32 7.86
N ILE A 98 6.32 5.35 6.64
CA ILE A 98 6.04 4.34 5.60
C ILE A 98 6.53 2.95 6.04
N LEU A 99 7.62 2.88 6.82
CA LEU A 99 8.11 1.61 7.36
C LEU A 99 7.03 0.93 8.22
N TYR A 100 6.33 1.69 9.06
CA TYR A 100 5.35 1.16 10.00
C TYR A 100 3.97 0.95 9.37
N VAL A 101 3.59 1.77 8.39
CA VAL A 101 2.26 1.71 7.75
C VAL A 101 2.23 0.74 6.57
N GLN A 102 3.34 0.53 5.87
CA GLN A 102 3.40 -0.32 4.68
C GLN A 102 4.34 -1.52 4.85
N ALA A 103 5.63 -1.28 5.09
CA ALA A 103 6.64 -2.34 5.06
C ALA A 103 6.44 -3.39 6.15
N LEU A 104 6.22 -2.96 7.40
CA LEU A 104 6.05 -3.86 8.53
C LEU A 104 4.78 -4.73 8.41
N PRO A 105 3.58 -4.19 8.09
CA PRO A 105 2.40 -5.01 7.81
C PRO A 105 2.62 -6.03 6.69
N ALA A 106 3.29 -5.63 5.60
CA ALA A 106 3.60 -6.54 4.50
C ALA A 106 4.56 -7.66 4.92
N LEU A 107 5.59 -7.35 5.70
CA LEU A 107 6.52 -8.34 6.24
C LEU A 107 5.80 -9.34 7.15
N ILE A 108 4.95 -8.86 8.06
CA ILE A 108 4.18 -9.72 8.98
C ILE A 108 3.22 -10.63 8.19
N ALA A 109 2.52 -10.07 7.19
CA ALA A 109 1.66 -10.85 6.31
C ALA A 109 2.44 -11.90 5.50
N MET A 110 3.63 -11.55 5.01
CA MET A 110 4.49 -12.43 4.23
C MET A 110 5.03 -13.58 5.07
N VAL A 111 5.52 -13.29 6.29
CA VAL A 111 5.97 -14.34 7.22
C VAL A 111 4.81 -15.27 7.56
N ALA A 112 3.62 -14.74 7.86
CA ALA A 112 2.43 -15.56 8.10
C ALA A 112 2.04 -16.41 6.88
N LEU A 113 2.19 -15.89 5.66
CA LEU A 113 1.94 -16.63 4.41
C LEU A 113 2.94 -17.78 4.20
N LEU A 114 4.21 -17.59 4.58
CA LEU A 114 5.27 -18.60 4.42
C LEU A 114 5.23 -19.69 5.51
N MET A 115 4.61 -19.41 6.65
CA MET A 115 4.49 -20.34 7.79
C MET A 115 3.18 -21.13 7.81
N GLN A 116 2.29 -20.93 6.83
CA GLN A 116 0.97 -21.57 6.78
C GLN A 116 1.00 -22.91 6.05
#